data_AF-A0A073JTZ0-F1
#
_entry.id   AF-A0A073JTZ0-F1
#
_cell.length_a   1.000
_cell.length_b   1.000
_cell.length_c   1.000
_cell.angle_alpha   90.00
_cell.angle_beta   90.00
_cell.angle_gamma   90.00
#
_symmetry.space_group_name_H-M   'P 1'
#
loop_
_entity.id
_entity.type
_entity.pdbx_description
1 polymer ?
#
loop_
_entity_poly.entity_id
_entity_poly.type
_entity_poly.pdbx_seq_one_letter_code
_entity_poly.pdbx_strand_id
1 'polypeptide(L)' 'MSENKEAPERRRERLRQEELKRNPTGTMNDAFNRTEAGNFADLVGSLGWKGLGVLIVVIIIGFIVTSIFFK' A
#
# COMPACT_ATOMS: atom_id res chain seq x y z
N MET A 1 33.56 33.75 -13.17
CA MET A 1 32.53 32.87 -12.60
C MET A 1 31.75 32.24 -13.75
N SER A 2 32.24 31.11 -14.22
CA SER A 2 31.68 30.35 -15.33
C SER A 2 31.06 29.10 -14.71
N GLU A 3 29.86 29.23 -14.16
CA GLU A 3 29.20 28.11 -13.49
C GLU A 3 27.84 27.86 -14.14
N ASN A 4 27.80 26.79 -14.91
CA ASN A 4 26.61 26.02 -15.25
C ASN A 4 25.46 26.76 -15.95
N LYS A 5 25.61 26.97 -17.26
CA LYS A 5 24.46 26.93 -18.19
C LYS A 5 23.96 25.49 -18.32
N GLU A 6 23.50 24.89 -17.23
CA GLU A 6 22.76 23.63 -17.31
C GLU A 6 21.44 23.91 -18.02
N ALA A 7 21.06 23.05 -18.98
CA ALA A 7 19.75 23.12 -19.61
C ALA A 7 18.66 23.15 -18.51
N PRO A 8 17.59 23.95 -18.65
CA PRO A 8 16.57 24.09 -17.62
C PRO A 8 15.97 22.75 -17.18
N GLU A 9 15.96 21.76 -18.08
CA GLU A 9 15.54 20.38 -17.81
C GLU A 9 16.48 19.65 -16.84
N ARG A 10 17.79 19.73 -17.06
CA ARG A 10 18.81 19.14 -16.17
C ARG A 10 18.73 19.73 -14.76
N ARG A 11 18.51 21.05 -14.66
CA ARG A 11 18.36 21.72 -13.36
C ARG A 11 17.13 21.24 -12.61
N ARG A 12 16.01 21.02 -13.32
CA ARG A 12 14.78 20.45 -12.74
C ARG A 12 14.96 19.01 -12.27
N GLU A 13 15.65 18.18 -13.05
CA GLU A 13 15.97 16.80 -12.66
C GLU A 13 16.87 16.74 -11.43
N ARG A 14 17.89 17.61 -11.35
CA ARG A 14 18.78 17.66 -10.18
C ARG A 14 18.01 17.99 -8.90
N LEU A 15 17.12 18.99 -8.96
CA LEU A 15 16.27 19.36 -7.83
C LEU A 15 15.33 18.22 -7.41
N ARG A 16 14.72 17.51 -8.37
CA ARG A 16 13.93 16.29 -8.07
C ARG A 16 14.77 15.21 -7.38
N GLN A 17 16.01 14.99 -7.82
CA GLN A 17 16.90 14.02 -7.18
C GLN A 17 17.34 14.46 -5.78
N GLU A 18 17.58 15.75 -5.56
CA GLU A 18 17.89 16.31 -4.25
C GLU A 18 16.70 16.18 -3.29
N GLU A 19 15.47 16.39 -3.76
CA GLU A 19 14.25 16.17 -2.97
C GLU A 19 14.06 14.69 -2.61
N LEU A 20 14.26 13.77 -3.57
CA LEU A 20 14.19 12.32 -3.32
C LEU A 20 15.24 11.86 -2.30
N LYS A 21 16.47 12.39 -2.37
CA LYS A 21 17.54 12.08 -1.40
C LYS A 21 17.29 12.68 -0.02
N ARG A 22 16.70 13.87 0.04
CA ARG A 22 16.43 14.60 1.30
C ARG A 22 15.15 14.12 1.98
N ASN A 23 14.20 13.58 1.23
CA ASN A 23 12.95 13.02 1.74
C ASN A 23 12.73 11.58 1.24
N PRO A 24 13.59 10.62 1.66
CA PRO A 24 13.42 9.22 1.29
C PRO A 24 12.10 8.65 1.84
N THR A 25 11.65 9.14 2.98
CA THR A 25 10.43 8.70 3.67
C THR A 25 9.15 9.15 2.98
N GLY A 26 9.15 10.27 2.25
CA GLY A 26 7.97 10.76 1.53
C GLY A 26 7.50 9.81 0.43
N THR A 27 8.44 9.23 -0.32
CA THR A 27 8.14 8.22 -1.35
C THR A 27 7.65 6.91 -0.73
N MET A 28 8.22 6.53 0.42
CA MET A 28 7.75 5.35 1.15
C MET A 28 6.33 5.56 1.67
N ASN A 29 6.02 6.72 2.25
CA ASN A 29 4.69 6.99 2.80
C ASN A 29 3.61 7.01 1.71
N ASP A 30 3.91 7.57 0.54
CA ASP A 30 3.01 7.50 -0.63
C ASP A 30 2.87 6.07 -1.16
N ALA A 31 3.95 5.29 -1.19
CA ALA A 31 3.89 3.88 -1.56
C ALA A 31 3.10 3.04 -0.56
N PHE A 32 3.26 3.28 0.75
CA PHE A 32 2.51 2.60 1.81
C PHE A 32 1.03 2.98 1.76
N ASN A 33 0.68 4.26 1.65
CA ASN A 33 -0.72 4.68 1.48
C ASN A 33 -1.35 4.08 0.21
N ARG A 34 -0.59 3.97 -0.88
CA ARG A 34 -1.05 3.34 -2.12
C ARG A 34 -1.21 1.82 -1.99
N THR A 35 -0.35 1.15 -1.22
CA THR A 35 -0.31 -0.31 -1.12
C THR A 35 -1.26 -0.84 -0.04
N GLU A 36 -1.36 -0.17 1.10
CA GLU A 36 -2.27 -0.55 2.19
C GLU A 36 -3.75 -0.38 1.80
N ALA A 37 -4.06 0.62 0.98
CA ALA A 37 -5.40 0.79 0.41
C ALA A 37 -5.74 -0.24 -0.69
N GLY A 38 -4.76 -1.01 -1.21
CA GLY A 38 -4.93 -1.74 -2.46
C GLY A 38 -5.37 -3.20 -2.34
N ASN A 39 -5.22 -3.86 -1.18
CA ASN A 39 -5.51 -5.30 -1.08
C ASN A 39 -6.60 -5.62 -0.05
N PHE A 40 -6.42 -5.21 1.21
CA PHE A 40 -7.42 -5.50 2.24
C PHE A 40 -8.62 -4.54 2.16
N ALA A 41 -8.38 -3.26 1.90
CA ALA A 41 -9.46 -2.29 1.70
C ALA A 41 -10.24 -2.57 0.40
N ASP A 42 -9.59 -3.09 -0.64
CA ASP A 42 -10.26 -3.51 -1.87
C ASP A 42 -11.08 -4.80 -1.67
N LEU A 43 -10.59 -5.77 -0.88
CA LEU A 43 -11.36 -6.94 -0.44
C LEU A 43 -12.57 -6.55 0.43
N VAL A 44 -12.37 -5.72 1.44
CA VAL A 44 -13.45 -5.26 2.34
C VAL A 44 -14.44 -4.36 1.60
N GLY A 45 -13.97 -3.55 0.65
CA GLY A 45 -14.78 -2.68 -0.18
C GLY A 45 -15.57 -3.43 -1.26
N SER A 46 -14.96 -4.42 -1.92
CA SER A 46 -15.59 -5.20 -3.00
C SER A 46 -16.54 -6.29 -2.50
N LEU A 47 -16.24 -6.98 -1.39
CA LEU A 47 -17.19 -7.90 -0.74
C LEU A 47 -18.21 -7.18 0.13
N GLY A 48 -17.90 -5.95 0.52
CA GLY A 48 -18.67 -5.18 1.48
C GLY A 48 -18.62 -5.76 2.89
N TRP A 49 -18.99 -4.94 3.86
CA TRP A 49 -18.99 -5.31 5.28
C TRP A 49 -19.85 -6.55 5.59
N LYS A 50 -20.92 -6.75 4.81
CA LYS A 50 -21.78 -7.93 4.90
C LYS A 50 -21.09 -9.20 4.40
N GLY A 51 -20.37 -9.13 3.28
CA GLY A 51 -19.63 -10.27 2.74
C GLY A 51 -18.48 -10.69 3.64
N LEU A 52 -17.76 -9.72 4.21
CA LEU A 52 -16.72 -9.99 5.20
C LEU A 52 -17.28 -10.68 6.45
N GLY A 53 -18.42 -10.20 6.97
CA GLY A 53 -19.08 -10.80 8.13
C GLY A 53 -19.50 -12.26 7.89
N VAL A 54 -20.10 -12.53 6.73
CA VAL A 54 -20.48 -13.91 6.35
C VAL A 54 -19.26 -14.81 6.19
N LEU A 55 -18.19 -14.33 5.54
CA LEU A 55 -16.95 -15.08 5.35
C LEU A 55 -16.33 -15.51 6.70
N ILE A 56 -16.25 -14.58 7.65
CA ILE A 56 -15.73 -14.86 9.00
C ILE A 56 -16.57 -15.92 9.70
N VAL A 57 -17.90 -15.82 9.63
CA VAL A 57 -18.81 -16.80 10.24
C VAL A 57 -18.59 -18.19 9.65
N VAL A 58 -18.45 -18.30 8.32
CA VAL A 58 -18.20 -19.59 7.65
C VAL A 58 -16.88 -20.21 8.10
N ILE A 59 -15.81 -19.42 8.21
CA ILE A 59 -14.50 -19.89 8.68
C ILE A 59 -14.59 -20.43 10.12
N ILE A 60 -15.29 -19.71 11.00
CA ILE A 60 -15.47 -20.12 12.40
C ILE A 60 -16.25 -21.45 12.48
N ILE A 61 -17.34 -21.59 11.72
CA ILE A 61 -18.13 -22.82 11.68
C ILE A 61 -17.28 -23.99 11.15
N GLY A 62 -16.56 -23.79 10.04
CA GLY A 62 -15.66 -24.80 9.49
C GLY A 62 -14.60 -25.23 10.48
N PHE A 63 -13.99 -24.28 11.19
CA PHE A 63 -13.00 -24.56 12.23
C PHE A 63 -13.58 -25.40 13.38
N ILE A 64 -14.76 -25.04 13.88
CA ILE A 64 -15.46 -25.79 14.93
C ILE A 64 -15.74 -27.22 14.48
N VAL A 65 -16.28 -27.39 13.26
CA VAL A 65 -16.54 -28.72 12.69
C VAL A 65 -15.25 -29.53 12.60
N THR A 66 -14.18 -28.98 12.01
CA THR A 66 -12.90 -29.69 11.93
C THR A 66 -12.34 -30.02 13.31
N SER A 67 -12.45 -29.12 14.29
CA SER A 67 -11.97 -29.33 15.66
C SER A 67 -12.74 -30.43 16.39
N ILE A 68 -14.02 -30.62 16.09
CA ILE A 68 -14.84 -31.69 16.67
C ILE A 68 -14.56 -33.04 15.99
N PHE A 69 -14.38 -33.05 14.66
CA PHE A 69 -14.20 -34.28 13.88
C PHE A 69 -12.74 -34.78 13.80
N PHE A 70 -11.75 -33.89 13.91
CA PHE A 70 -10.31 -34.22 13.94
C PHE A 70 -9.74 -34.25 15.38
N LYS A 71 -10.61 -34.35 16.38
CA LYS A 71 -10.22 -34.63 17.76
C LYS A 71 -10.00 -36.13 17.97
#